data_AF-A0A956KTS5-F1
#
_entry.id   AF-A0A956KTS5-F1
#
_cell.length_a   1.000
_cell.length_b   1.000
_cell.length_c   1.000
_cell.angle_alpha   90.00
_cell.angle_beta   90.00
_cell.angle_gamma   90.00
#
_symmetry.space_group_name_H-M   'P 1'
#
loop_
_entity.id
_entity.type
_entity.pdbx_description
1 polymer ?
#
loop_
_entity_poly.entity_id
_entity_poly.type
_entity_poly.pdbx_seq_one_letter_code
_entity_poly.pdbx_strand_id
1 'polypeptide(L)'
;MLLANLLLELRELLVDPEGNFDEIVDLLAAHDDFAEYEVARHYASQALEPLIRSRLDDPESWRRRRAIHAVERCFSRAAAAKILRHLAKDASLSVRGAARKAIAHFGFDDVALPNGRYAPHNQRWNRQGWTFGTGGAARAPSIAPASVRAPLPRFTGVSDLATWLGYEDPEDLRRLMRPGSNTGAPYVDFEVPKARGGVRVISAPRAPLRAVQRKIHSEILA
;
A
#
# COMPACT_ATOMS: atom_id res chain seq x y z
N MET A 1 -3.58 -37.66 17.60
CA MET A 1 -4.01 -38.53 16.47
C MET A 1 -2.75 -39.13 15.86
N LEU A 2 -2.79 -40.34 15.28
CA LEU A 2 -1.62 -40.92 14.56
C LEU A 2 -1.69 -40.53 13.08
N LEU A 3 -0.55 -40.42 12.39
CA LEU A 3 -0.50 -40.12 10.94
C LEU A 3 -1.42 -41.02 10.11
N ALA A 4 -1.48 -42.32 10.44
CA ALA A 4 -2.34 -43.26 9.73
C ALA A 4 -3.83 -42.87 9.79
N ASN A 5 -4.30 -42.35 10.92
CA ASN A 5 -5.69 -41.91 11.07
C ASN A 5 -5.95 -40.64 10.26
N LEU A 6 -5.01 -39.69 10.29
CA LEU A 6 -5.08 -38.48 9.46
C LEU A 6 -5.15 -38.83 7.97
N LEU A 7 -4.34 -39.78 7.50
CA LEU A 7 -4.37 -40.21 6.11
C LEU A 7 -5.67 -40.93 5.73
N LEU A 8 -6.27 -41.69 6.65
CA LEU A 8 -7.57 -42.32 6.42
C LEU A 8 -8.69 -41.29 6.31
N GLU A 9 -8.72 -40.30 7.21
CA GLU A 9 -9.69 -39.20 7.16
C GLU A 9 -9.52 -38.37 5.88
N LEU A 10 -8.27 -38.01 5.54
CA LEU A 10 -7.96 -37.33 4.28
C LEU A 10 -8.41 -38.15 3.06
N ARG A 11 -8.22 -39.47 3.06
CA ARG A 11 -8.63 -40.31 1.93
C ARG A 11 -10.13 -40.20 1.65
N GLU A 12 -10.95 -40.21 2.69
CA GLU A 12 -12.40 -40.10 2.53
C GLU A 12 -12.81 -38.69 2.05
N LEU A 13 -12.20 -37.65 2.63
CA LEU A 13 -12.48 -36.27 2.21
C LEU A 13 -12.02 -35.97 0.77
N LEU A 14 -10.92 -36.57 0.33
CA LEU A 14 -10.34 -36.39 -1.00
C LEU A 14 -11.11 -37.10 -2.12
N VAL A 15 -12.18 -37.85 -1.81
CA VAL A 15 -13.11 -38.35 -2.82
C VAL A 15 -13.85 -37.19 -3.52
N ASP A 16 -14.16 -36.12 -2.78
CA ASP A 16 -14.67 -34.85 -3.31
C ASP A 16 -13.88 -33.67 -2.73
N PRO A 17 -12.70 -33.35 -3.30
CA PRO A 17 -11.83 -32.33 -2.77
C PRO A 17 -12.38 -30.90 -2.95
N GLU A 18 -13.33 -30.68 -3.86
CA GLU A 18 -13.95 -29.38 -4.06
C GLU A 18 -15.02 -29.10 -3.01
N GLY A 19 -15.91 -30.06 -2.78
CA GLY A 19 -16.94 -29.99 -1.74
C GLY A 19 -16.36 -29.95 -0.33
N ASN A 20 -15.29 -30.72 -0.09
CA ASN A 20 -14.66 -30.83 1.23
C ASN A 20 -13.44 -29.91 1.42
N PHE A 21 -13.21 -28.96 0.51
CA PHE A 21 -11.99 -28.16 0.50
C PHE A 21 -11.69 -27.52 1.86
N ASP A 22 -12.70 -26.92 2.49
CA ASP A 22 -12.50 -26.21 3.75
C ASP A 22 -12.21 -27.17 4.89
N GLU A 23 -12.91 -28.30 4.94
CA GLU A 23 -12.70 -29.34 5.95
C GLU A 23 -11.30 -29.95 5.84
N ILE A 24 -10.82 -30.21 4.61
CA ILE A 24 -9.47 -30.73 4.38
C ILE A 24 -8.41 -29.73 4.87
N VAL A 25 -8.58 -28.44 4.55
CA VAL A 25 -7.64 -27.39 4.97
C VAL A 25 -7.61 -27.24 6.49
N ASP A 26 -8.76 -27.31 7.16
CA ASP A 26 -8.83 -27.21 8.62
C ASP A 26 -8.28 -28.45 9.31
N LEU A 27 -8.52 -29.65 8.74
CA LEU A 27 -7.95 -30.90 9.23
C LEU A 27 -6.42 -30.89 9.16
N LEU A 28 -5.85 -30.46 8.03
CA LEU A 28 -4.40 -30.27 7.89
C LEU A 28 -3.89 -29.19 8.85
N ALA A 29 -4.66 -28.13 9.08
CA ALA A 29 -4.27 -27.07 9.99
C ALA A 29 -4.24 -27.50 11.47
N ALA A 30 -5.11 -28.42 11.87
CA ALA A 30 -5.20 -28.94 13.22
C ALA A 30 -4.07 -29.92 13.58
N HIS A 31 -3.31 -30.41 12.59
CA HIS A 31 -2.30 -31.45 12.74
C HIS A 31 -0.94 -31.06 12.13
N ASP A 32 -0.64 -29.77 12.08
CA ASP A 32 0.62 -29.24 11.53
C ASP A 32 1.85 -29.47 12.43
N ASP A 33 1.62 -29.98 13.63
CA ASP A 33 2.60 -30.32 14.64
C ASP A 33 3.19 -31.73 14.48
N PHE A 34 2.67 -32.54 13.56
CA PHE A 34 3.17 -33.89 13.33
C PHE A 34 4.56 -33.91 12.72
N ALA A 35 5.42 -34.79 13.24
CA ALA A 35 6.75 -35.00 12.71
C ALA A 35 6.72 -35.45 11.23
N GLU A 36 5.70 -36.22 10.85
CA GLU A 36 5.47 -36.71 9.49
C GLU A 36 4.41 -35.90 8.72
N TYR A 37 4.12 -34.66 9.14
CA TYR A 37 3.13 -33.79 8.48
C TYR A 37 3.39 -33.65 6.96
N GLU A 38 4.65 -33.67 6.53
CA GLU A 38 5.03 -33.60 5.11
C GLU A 38 4.41 -34.72 4.26
N VAL A 39 4.17 -35.90 4.84
CA VAL A 39 3.51 -37.01 4.14
C VAL A 39 2.05 -36.68 3.87
N ALA A 40 1.32 -36.21 4.88
CA ALA A 40 -0.08 -35.79 4.76
C ALA A 40 -0.23 -34.58 3.83
N ARG A 41 0.65 -33.58 3.97
CA ARG A 41 0.78 -32.45 3.05
C ARG A 41 0.96 -32.92 1.61
N HIS A 42 1.94 -33.79 1.36
CA HIS A 42 2.22 -34.26 0.00
C HIS A 42 1.02 -35.00 -0.58
N TYR A 43 0.42 -35.89 0.19
CA TYR A 43 -0.78 -36.65 -0.20
C TYR A 43 -1.94 -35.74 -0.60
N ALA A 44 -2.30 -34.76 0.25
CA ALA A 44 -3.38 -33.83 -0.04
C ALA A 44 -3.03 -32.85 -1.18
N SER A 45 -1.76 -32.45 -1.31
CA SER A 45 -1.33 -31.46 -2.31
C SER A 45 -1.61 -31.91 -3.75
N GLN A 46 -1.52 -33.21 -4.04
CA GLN A 46 -1.76 -33.76 -5.40
C GLN A 46 -3.18 -33.47 -5.89
N ALA A 47 -4.18 -33.56 -5.02
CA ALA A 47 -5.58 -33.29 -5.35
C ALA A 47 -5.92 -31.80 -5.24
N LEU A 48 -5.36 -31.11 -4.24
CA LEU A 48 -5.74 -29.74 -3.93
C LEU A 48 -5.01 -28.68 -4.77
N GLU A 49 -3.80 -28.94 -5.26
CA GLU A 49 -3.01 -27.91 -5.94
C GLU A 49 -3.75 -27.25 -7.13
N PRO A 50 -4.40 -27.99 -8.05
CA PRO A 50 -5.18 -27.38 -9.14
C PRO A 50 -6.34 -26.51 -8.62
N LEU A 51 -7.06 -26.98 -7.60
CA LEU A 51 -8.17 -26.25 -6.98
C LEU A 51 -7.71 -24.98 -6.28
N ILE A 52 -6.59 -25.07 -5.54
CA ILE A 52 -5.99 -23.92 -4.86
C ILE A 52 -5.60 -22.87 -5.90
N ARG A 53 -4.93 -23.26 -6.99
CA ARG A 53 -4.56 -22.33 -8.07
C ARG A 53 -5.79 -21.67 -8.69
N SER A 54 -6.83 -22.43 -9.00
CA SER A 54 -8.08 -21.88 -9.52
C SER A 54 -8.73 -20.88 -8.55
N ARG A 55 -8.82 -21.21 -7.25
CA ARG A 55 -9.41 -20.33 -6.23
C ARG A 55 -8.58 -19.08 -5.96
N LEU A 56 -7.28 -19.10 -6.24
CA LEU A 56 -6.42 -17.91 -6.15
C LEU A 56 -6.68 -16.89 -7.26
N ASP A 57 -7.26 -17.31 -8.39
CA ASP A 57 -7.65 -16.43 -9.49
C ASP A 57 -9.14 -16.03 -9.43
N ASP A 58 -9.88 -16.51 -8.43
CA ASP A 58 -11.30 -16.21 -8.26
C ASP A 58 -11.53 -14.71 -8.01
N PRO A 59 -12.55 -14.08 -8.63
CA PRO A 59 -12.86 -12.66 -8.43
C PRO A 59 -13.19 -12.34 -6.96
N GLU A 60 -13.77 -13.28 -6.23
CA GLU A 60 -14.18 -13.09 -4.85
C GLU A 60 -13.00 -13.18 -3.87
N SER A 61 -12.80 -12.09 -3.13
CA SER A 61 -11.64 -11.97 -2.24
C SER A 61 -11.62 -12.97 -1.08
N TRP A 62 -12.79 -13.49 -0.66
CA TRP A 62 -12.87 -14.49 0.40
C TRP A 62 -12.34 -15.86 -0.05
N ARG A 63 -12.58 -16.24 -1.32
CA ARG A 63 -12.07 -17.49 -1.91
C ARG A 63 -10.56 -17.46 -2.05
N ARG A 64 -10.00 -16.36 -2.57
CA ARG A 64 -8.54 -16.15 -2.63
C ARG A 64 -7.90 -16.21 -1.25
N ARG A 65 -8.49 -15.54 -0.26
CA ARG A 65 -8.01 -15.57 1.13
C ARG A 65 -8.00 -16.98 1.73
N ARG A 66 -9.04 -17.78 1.47
CA ARG A 66 -9.09 -19.17 1.95
C ARG A 66 -8.08 -20.06 1.23
N ALA A 67 -7.91 -19.86 -0.08
CA ALA A 67 -6.87 -20.54 -0.85
C ALA A 67 -5.45 -20.21 -0.36
N ILE A 68 -5.20 -18.98 0.14
CA ILE A 68 -3.91 -18.65 0.79
C ILE A 68 -3.66 -19.51 2.04
N HIS A 69 -4.66 -19.78 2.87
CA HIS A 69 -4.49 -20.72 3.99
C HIS A 69 -4.18 -22.12 3.51
N ALA A 70 -4.84 -22.58 2.44
CA ALA A 70 -4.51 -23.86 1.83
C ALA A 70 -3.08 -23.90 1.29
N VAL A 71 -2.55 -22.79 0.76
CA VAL A 71 -1.13 -22.67 0.33
C VAL A 71 -0.19 -22.89 1.52
N GLU A 72 -0.46 -22.30 2.68
CA GLU A 72 0.35 -22.51 3.89
C GLU A 72 0.42 -24.00 4.26
N ARG A 73 -0.68 -24.73 4.08
CA ARG A 73 -0.78 -26.15 4.47
C ARG A 73 -0.26 -27.12 3.44
N CYS A 74 -0.47 -26.87 2.15
CA CYS A 74 -0.24 -27.87 1.09
C CYS A 74 1.06 -27.66 0.31
N PHE A 75 1.63 -26.44 0.30
CA PHE A 75 2.76 -26.13 -0.57
C PHE A 75 4.08 -26.13 0.19
N SER A 76 5.13 -26.56 -0.50
CA SER A 76 6.51 -26.36 -0.04
C SER A 76 6.85 -24.86 0.01
N ARG A 77 7.83 -24.50 0.85
CA ARG A 77 8.33 -23.12 0.97
C ARG A 77 8.64 -22.48 -0.39
N ALA A 78 9.33 -23.20 -1.28
CA ALA A 78 9.70 -22.69 -2.59
C ALA A 78 8.50 -22.47 -3.53
N ALA A 79 7.51 -23.37 -3.52
CA ALA A 79 6.32 -23.24 -4.35
C ALA A 79 5.39 -22.13 -3.82
N ALA A 80 5.21 -22.06 -2.51
CA ALA A 80 4.46 -21.01 -1.83
C ALA A 80 5.05 -19.62 -2.11
N ALA A 81 6.38 -19.48 -2.15
CA ALA A 81 7.04 -18.20 -2.45
C ALA A 81 6.62 -17.62 -3.82
N LYS A 82 6.54 -18.46 -4.85
CA LYS A 82 6.15 -18.04 -6.22
C LYS A 82 4.71 -17.51 -6.23
N ILE A 83 3.81 -18.18 -5.52
CA ILE A 83 2.39 -17.83 -5.44
C ILE A 83 2.19 -16.54 -4.62
N LEU A 84 2.70 -16.54 -3.39
CA LEU A 84 2.45 -15.48 -2.40
C LEU A 84 3.07 -14.13 -2.81
N ARG A 85 4.13 -14.14 -3.64
CA ARG A 85 4.74 -12.92 -4.17
C ARG A 85 3.75 -12.04 -4.93
N HIS A 86 2.85 -12.63 -5.71
CA HIS A 86 1.83 -11.88 -6.45
C HIS A 86 0.71 -11.42 -5.51
N LEU A 87 0.27 -12.30 -4.61
CA LEU A 87 -0.83 -12.02 -3.68
C LEU A 87 -0.50 -10.98 -2.60
N ALA A 88 0.79 -10.77 -2.30
CA ALA A 88 1.24 -9.65 -1.47
C ALA A 88 0.83 -8.27 -2.03
N LYS A 89 0.50 -8.22 -3.33
CA LYS A 89 0.09 -7.03 -4.09
C LYS A 89 -1.35 -7.13 -4.60
N ASP A 90 -2.14 -8.10 -4.12
CA ASP A 90 -3.54 -8.27 -4.50
C ASP A 90 -4.33 -6.95 -4.34
N ALA A 91 -5.36 -6.74 -5.16
CA ALA A 91 -6.21 -5.56 -5.07
C ALA A 91 -6.91 -5.46 -3.69
N SER A 92 -7.34 -6.60 -3.13
CA SER A 92 -8.03 -6.67 -1.85
C SER A 92 -7.07 -6.58 -0.66
N LEU A 93 -7.40 -5.70 0.28
CA LEU A 93 -6.68 -5.53 1.54
C LEU A 93 -6.67 -6.81 2.40
N SER A 94 -7.78 -7.55 2.43
CA SER A 94 -7.89 -8.78 3.24
C SER A 94 -7.01 -9.89 2.69
N VAL A 95 -6.93 -10.02 1.35
CA VAL A 95 -6.06 -10.98 0.66
C VAL A 95 -4.60 -10.62 0.88
N ARG A 96 -4.22 -9.34 0.74
CA ARG A 96 -2.86 -8.87 1.08
C ARG A 96 -2.49 -9.17 2.53
N GLY A 97 -3.45 -9.01 3.45
CA GLY A 97 -3.26 -9.33 4.87
C GLY A 97 -2.96 -10.81 5.09
N ALA A 98 -3.75 -11.70 4.48
CA ALA A 98 -3.54 -13.14 4.54
C ALA A 98 -2.20 -13.55 3.91
N ALA A 99 -1.87 -13.02 2.72
CA ALA A 99 -0.60 -13.30 2.05
C ALA A 99 0.60 -12.90 2.92
N ARG A 100 0.54 -11.74 3.60
CA ARG A 100 1.61 -11.31 4.51
C ARG A 100 1.78 -12.22 5.73
N LYS A 101 0.69 -12.76 6.27
CA LYS A 101 0.75 -13.75 7.36
C LYS A 101 1.43 -15.03 6.87
N ALA A 102 1.07 -15.53 5.69
CA ALA A 102 1.71 -16.68 5.07
C ALA A 102 3.20 -16.46 4.82
N ILE A 103 3.56 -15.29 4.28
CA ILE A 103 4.96 -14.91 4.04
C ILE A 103 5.75 -14.89 5.35
N ALA A 104 5.14 -14.40 6.44
CA ALA A 104 5.76 -14.41 7.76
C ALA A 104 5.91 -15.84 8.32
N HIS A 105 4.91 -16.69 8.11
CA HIS A 105 4.95 -18.11 8.53
C HIS A 105 6.08 -18.88 7.84
N PHE A 106 6.25 -18.71 6.53
CA PHE A 106 7.33 -19.38 5.76
C PHE A 106 8.73 -18.75 5.95
N GLY A 107 8.85 -17.64 6.67
CA GLY A 107 10.13 -16.96 6.91
C GLY A 107 10.83 -16.53 5.62
N PHE A 108 10.12 -15.89 4.68
CA PHE A 108 10.68 -15.41 3.41
C PHE A 108 11.52 -14.12 3.55
N ASP A 109 12.41 -14.08 4.55
CA ASP A 109 13.24 -12.91 4.84
C ASP A 109 14.43 -12.78 3.87
N ASP A 110 14.84 -13.89 3.23
CA ASP A 110 15.98 -14.04 2.32
C ASP A 110 15.67 -13.72 0.85
N VAL A 111 14.39 -13.73 0.47
CA VAL A 111 13.94 -13.63 -0.94
C VAL A 111 13.30 -12.29 -1.29
N ALA A 112 13.28 -11.35 -0.36
CA ALA A 112 12.60 -10.06 -0.49
C ALA A 112 13.57 -8.89 -0.41
N LEU A 113 13.52 -7.99 -1.41
CA LEU A 113 14.41 -6.83 -1.52
C LEU A 113 14.48 -6.05 -0.19
N PRO A 114 15.66 -5.53 0.20
CA PRO A 114 15.77 -4.67 1.37
C PRO A 114 14.75 -3.53 1.32
N ASN A 115 13.90 -3.46 2.34
CA ASN A 115 13.05 -2.29 2.57
C ASN A 115 13.59 -1.50 3.76
N GLY A 116 14.41 -0.48 3.48
CA GLY A 116 15.04 0.37 4.50
C GLY A 116 14.07 1.23 5.33
N ARG A 117 12.77 1.22 5.02
CA ARG A 117 11.75 1.89 5.86
C ARG A 117 11.42 1.12 7.14
N TYR A 118 11.68 -0.19 7.17
CA TYR A 118 11.19 -1.09 8.22
C TYR A 118 12.29 -1.90 8.92
N ALA A 119 13.51 -1.91 8.39
CA ALA A 119 14.61 -2.66 8.98
C ALA A 119 15.71 -1.72 9.50
N PRO A 120 16.37 -2.06 10.63
CA PRO A 120 17.62 -1.42 11.03
C PRO A 120 18.67 -1.60 9.93
N HIS A 121 19.64 -0.69 9.89
CA HIS A 121 20.59 -0.51 8.78
C HIS A 121 21.40 -1.76 8.38
N ASN A 122 21.36 -2.83 9.20
CA ASN A 122 22.13 -4.07 9.06
C ASN A 122 21.36 -5.27 8.46
N GLN A 123 20.04 -5.22 8.31
CA GLN A 123 19.29 -6.29 7.63
C GLN A 123 19.10 -5.96 6.15
N ARG A 124 19.95 -6.56 5.30
CA ARG A 124 19.96 -6.36 3.85
C ARG A 124 18.79 -7.01 3.11
N TRP A 125 18.03 -7.93 3.70
CA TRP A 125 16.86 -8.56 3.08
C TRP A 125 15.78 -8.68 4.15
N ASN A 126 14.54 -8.37 3.78
CA ASN A 126 13.41 -8.46 4.71
C ASN A 126 12.10 -8.70 3.96
N ARG A 127 11.19 -9.49 4.54
CA ARG A 127 9.89 -9.83 3.94
C ARG A 127 9.06 -8.62 3.47
N GLN A 128 9.29 -7.43 4.03
CA GLN A 128 8.63 -6.19 3.66
C GLN A 128 9.03 -5.70 2.25
N GLY A 129 10.11 -6.22 1.67
CA GLY A 129 10.51 -6.00 0.28
C GLY A 129 9.45 -6.35 -0.75
N TRP A 130 8.64 -7.38 -0.49
CA TRP A 130 7.57 -7.77 -1.41
C TRP A 130 6.39 -6.78 -1.43
N THR A 131 6.32 -5.92 -0.41
CA THR A 131 5.34 -4.83 -0.30
C THR A 131 5.90 -3.48 -0.76
N PHE A 132 7.13 -3.45 -1.30
CA PHE A 132 7.72 -2.24 -1.84
C PHE A 132 6.85 -1.68 -2.97
N GLY A 133 6.51 -0.38 -2.88
CA GLY A 133 5.66 0.31 -3.84
C GLY A 133 4.15 0.10 -3.68
N THR A 134 3.68 -0.86 -2.87
CA THR A 134 2.23 -1.14 -2.70
C THR A 134 1.60 -0.48 -1.48
N GLY A 135 2.20 0.61 -0.98
CA GLY A 135 1.61 1.43 0.08
C GLY A 135 1.57 0.75 1.45
N GLY A 136 2.57 -0.08 1.79
CA GLY A 136 2.78 -0.56 3.15
C GLY A 136 2.94 0.64 4.10
N ALA A 137 1.91 0.86 4.92
CA ALA A 137 1.67 2.06 5.70
C ALA A 137 1.76 3.35 4.88
N ALA A 138 0.74 3.61 4.06
CA ALA A 138 0.11 4.91 4.26
C ALA A 138 -0.26 4.92 5.75
N ARG A 139 0.58 5.52 6.60
CA ARG A 139 0.10 6.06 7.87
C ARG A 139 -1.23 6.69 7.50
N ALA A 140 -2.34 6.26 8.15
CA ALA A 140 -3.58 7.01 8.07
C ALA A 140 -3.15 8.48 8.11
N PRO A 141 -3.48 9.27 7.07
CA PRO A 141 -2.83 10.57 6.85
C PRO A 141 -2.76 11.23 8.20
N SER A 142 -1.52 11.44 8.67
CA SER A 142 -1.26 12.03 9.97
C SER A 142 -2.28 13.13 10.08
N ILE A 143 -3.15 13.04 11.09
CA ILE A 143 -4.14 14.05 11.44
C ILE A 143 -3.56 15.39 10.99
N ALA A 144 -4.28 16.06 10.08
CA ALA A 144 -3.77 17.23 9.37
C ALA A 144 -3.00 18.12 10.36
N PRO A 145 -1.79 18.60 9.99
CA PRO A 145 -0.91 19.31 10.92
C PRO A 145 -1.69 20.39 11.67
N ALA A 146 -1.30 20.70 12.90
CA ALA A 146 -2.06 21.60 13.78
C ALA A 146 -2.44 22.94 13.10
N SER A 147 -1.64 23.42 12.13
CA SER A 147 -1.95 24.57 11.28
C SER A 147 -3.24 24.44 10.45
N VAL A 148 -3.67 23.23 10.09
CA VAL A 148 -4.96 22.96 9.43
C VAL A 148 -6.13 22.99 10.42
N ARG A 149 -5.85 22.93 11.73
CA ARG A 149 -6.83 23.05 12.82
C ARG A 149 -6.89 24.45 13.44
N ALA A 150 -6.01 25.36 13.01
CA ALA A 150 -6.06 26.75 13.46
C ALA A 150 -7.41 27.37 13.03
N PRO A 151 -8.02 28.22 13.87
CA PRO A 151 -9.23 28.92 13.48
C PRO A 151 -8.94 29.81 12.28
N LEU A 152 -9.44 29.42 11.12
CA LEU A 152 -9.33 30.23 9.91
C LEU A 152 -10.04 31.58 10.12
N PRO A 153 -9.46 32.70 9.65
CA PRO A 153 -10.15 33.98 9.66
C PRO A 153 -11.48 33.85 8.91
N ARG A 154 -12.56 34.40 9.50
CA ARG A 154 -13.87 34.45 8.85
C ARG A 154 -14.00 35.78 8.12
N PHE A 155 -14.33 35.72 6.84
CA PHE A 155 -14.58 36.89 6.01
C PHE A 155 -16.04 36.88 5.57
N THR A 156 -16.73 38.02 5.61
CA THR A 156 -18.13 38.12 5.15
C THR A 156 -18.24 38.29 3.63
N GLY A 157 -17.15 38.72 2.99
CA GLY A 157 -17.08 38.87 1.54
C GLY A 157 -15.66 39.17 1.02
N VAL A 158 -15.56 39.39 -0.29
CA VAL A 158 -14.27 39.66 -0.98
C VAL A 158 -13.65 40.98 -0.51
N SER A 159 -14.46 41.97 -0.11
CA SER A 159 -13.97 43.23 0.45
C SER A 159 -13.20 43.03 1.75
N ASP A 160 -13.75 42.25 2.68
CA ASP A 160 -13.09 41.93 3.95
C ASP A 160 -11.78 41.19 3.74
N LEU A 161 -11.75 40.27 2.76
CA LEU A 161 -10.53 39.57 2.37
C LEU A 161 -9.49 40.55 1.78
N ALA A 162 -9.91 41.49 0.93
CA ALA A 162 -9.02 42.49 0.34
C ALA A 162 -8.41 43.38 1.42
N THR A 163 -9.24 43.91 2.33
CA THR A 163 -8.78 44.71 3.46
C THR A 163 -7.84 43.91 4.36
N TRP A 164 -8.18 42.66 4.68
CA TRP A 164 -7.27 41.80 5.44
C TRP A 164 -5.95 41.57 4.70
N LEU A 165 -5.95 41.42 3.38
CA LEU A 165 -4.72 41.30 2.58
C LEU A 165 -3.96 42.63 2.38
N GLY A 166 -4.48 43.75 2.88
CA GLY A 166 -3.86 45.07 2.77
C GLY A 166 -4.16 45.80 1.45
N TYR A 167 -5.27 45.47 0.80
CA TYR A 167 -5.77 46.12 -0.41
C TYR A 167 -7.03 46.93 -0.11
N GLU A 168 -7.12 48.12 -0.70
CA GLU A 168 -8.29 48.99 -0.59
C GLU A 168 -9.39 48.60 -1.58
N ASP A 169 -9.00 48.14 -2.78
CA ASP A 169 -9.92 47.75 -3.85
C ASP A 169 -9.94 46.21 -4.03
N PRO A 170 -11.11 45.56 -3.94
CA PRO A 170 -11.28 44.14 -4.27
C PRO A 170 -10.82 43.76 -5.69
N GLU A 171 -10.83 44.68 -6.65
CA GLU A 171 -10.33 44.45 -8.01
C GLU A 171 -8.83 44.13 -8.04
N ASP A 172 -8.05 44.62 -7.07
CA ASP A 172 -6.63 44.33 -7.00
C ASP A 172 -6.36 42.84 -6.75
N LEU A 173 -7.25 42.15 -6.05
CA LEU A 173 -7.18 40.70 -5.90
C LEU A 173 -7.37 39.98 -7.24
N ARG A 174 -8.26 40.48 -8.11
CA ARG A 174 -8.45 39.89 -9.45
C ARG A 174 -7.20 40.03 -10.31
N ARG A 175 -6.42 41.10 -10.15
CA ARG A 175 -5.13 41.26 -10.83
C ARG A 175 -4.12 40.19 -10.41
N LEU A 176 -4.13 39.79 -9.14
CA LEU A 176 -3.28 38.70 -8.62
C LEU A 176 -3.70 37.30 -9.09
N MET A 177 -4.91 37.15 -9.65
CA MET A 177 -5.41 35.89 -10.19
C MET A 177 -5.15 35.75 -11.70
N ARG A 178 -4.59 36.76 -12.36
CA ARG A 178 -4.33 36.70 -13.81
C ARG A 178 -3.29 35.61 -14.11
N PRO A 179 -3.55 34.72 -15.08
CA PRO A 179 -2.59 33.69 -15.45
C PRO A 179 -1.41 34.26 -16.25
N GLY A 180 -0.28 33.55 -16.19
CA GLY A 180 0.90 33.82 -17.01
C GLY A 180 1.96 34.70 -16.35
N SER A 181 2.93 35.12 -17.17
CA SER A 181 4.15 35.84 -16.76
C SER A 181 4.35 37.17 -17.51
N ASN A 182 3.39 37.53 -18.38
CA ASN A 182 3.39 38.76 -19.16
C ASN A 182 3.30 40.03 -18.29
N THR A 183 3.49 41.20 -18.89
CA THR A 183 3.33 42.49 -18.21
C THR A 183 1.96 42.59 -17.55
N GLY A 184 1.95 42.88 -16.24
CA GLY A 184 0.73 42.94 -15.42
C GLY A 184 0.29 41.59 -14.83
N ALA A 185 0.96 40.48 -15.16
CA ALA A 185 0.74 39.20 -14.52
C ALA A 185 1.50 39.11 -13.18
N PRO A 186 1.01 38.33 -12.21
CA PRO A 186 1.57 38.25 -10.87
C PRO A 186 2.85 37.38 -10.79
N TYR A 187 3.17 36.64 -11.86
CA TYR A 187 4.42 35.90 -12.00
C TYR A 187 5.37 36.57 -12.99
N VAL A 188 6.63 36.16 -12.93
CA VAL A 188 7.67 36.50 -13.91
C VAL A 188 8.53 35.26 -14.15
N ASP A 189 8.89 35.04 -15.41
CA ASP A 189 9.68 33.90 -15.84
C ASP A 189 11.16 34.26 -15.92
N PHE A 190 11.99 33.34 -15.44
CA PHE A 190 13.44 33.42 -15.51
C PHE A 190 13.99 32.23 -16.26
N GLU A 191 14.87 32.49 -17.21
CA GLU A 191 15.65 31.46 -17.87
C GLU A 191 16.89 31.15 -17.04
N VAL A 192 17.01 29.88 -16.61
CA VAL A 192 18.16 29.41 -15.84
C VAL A 192 18.84 28.29 -16.62
N PRO A 193 20.17 28.37 -16.86
CA PRO A 193 20.88 27.32 -17.55
C PRO A 193 20.93 26.02 -16.72
N LYS A 194 20.83 24.87 -17.38
CA LYS A 194 21.01 23.54 -16.76
C LYS A 194 22.47 23.12 -16.87
N ALA A 195 22.95 22.39 -15.85
CA ALA A 195 24.34 21.92 -15.77
C ALA A 195 24.79 21.00 -16.93
N ARG A 196 23.85 20.30 -17.59
CA ARG A 196 24.12 19.38 -18.72
C ARG A 196 23.68 19.95 -20.08
N GLY A 197 23.47 21.26 -20.16
CA GLY A 197 22.96 21.93 -21.37
C GLY A 197 21.44 22.11 -21.38
N GLY A 198 21.00 23.11 -22.13
CA GLY A 198 19.60 23.56 -22.20
C GLY A 198 19.22 24.55 -21.09
N VAL A 199 18.01 25.11 -21.21
CA VAL A 199 17.45 26.12 -20.30
C VAL A 199 16.26 25.54 -19.55
N ARG A 200 16.07 25.93 -18.28
CA ARG A 200 14.80 25.76 -17.56
C ARG A 200 14.16 27.13 -17.37
N VAL A 201 12.87 27.22 -17.62
CA VAL A 201 12.07 28.40 -17.28
C VAL A 201 11.54 28.19 -15.87
N ILE A 202 11.80 29.15 -14.98
CA ILE A 202 11.30 29.17 -13.61
C ILE A 202 10.40 30.40 -13.45
N SER A 203 9.15 30.17 -13.08
CA SER A 203 8.21 31.25 -12.75
C SER A 203 8.30 31.58 -11.26
N ALA A 204 8.50 32.84 -10.91
CA ALA A 204 8.48 33.31 -9.52
C ALA A 204 7.43 34.41 -9.32
N PRO A 205 6.81 34.49 -8.13
CA PRO A 205 5.83 35.54 -7.83
C PRO A 205 6.51 36.91 -7.73
N ARG A 206 5.87 37.91 -8.32
CA ARG A 206 6.21 39.33 -8.15
C ARG A 206 5.92 39.79 -6.72
N ALA A 207 6.47 40.95 -6.35
CA ALA A 207 6.37 41.48 -4.99
C ALA A 207 4.94 41.52 -4.41
N PRO A 208 3.89 41.95 -5.15
CA PRO A 208 2.52 41.97 -4.63
C PRO A 208 2.00 40.59 -4.25
N LEU A 209 2.09 39.60 -5.16
CA LEU A 209 1.65 38.23 -4.87
C LEU A 209 2.48 37.59 -3.75
N ARG A 210 3.78 37.88 -3.71
CA ARG A 210 4.68 37.40 -2.65
C ARG A 210 4.29 37.93 -1.27
N ALA A 211 3.85 39.19 -1.18
CA ALA A 211 3.38 39.79 0.08
C ALA A 211 2.13 39.06 0.60
N VAL A 212 1.15 38.80 -0.28
CA VAL A 212 -0.05 38.02 0.04
C VAL A 212 0.31 36.61 0.51
N GLN A 213 1.16 35.91 -0.23
CA GLN A 213 1.59 34.54 0.13
C GLN A 213 2.29 34.50 1.48
N ARG A 214 3.12 35.50 1.81
CA ARG A 214 3.80 35.59 3.10
C ARG A 214 2.82 35.83 4.24
N LYS A 215 1.82 36.70 4.05
CA LYS A 215 0.79 36.97 5.06
C LYS A 215 -0.05 35.72 5.36
N ILE A 216 -0.49 35.01 4.31
CA ILE A 216 -1.19 33.73 4.45
C ILE A 216 -0.31 32.71 5.17
N HIS A 217 0.96 32.62 4.77
CA HIS A 217 1.89 31.69 5.43
C HIS A 217 2.06 32.03 6.91
N SER A 218 2.28 33.29 7.28
CA SER A 218 2.52 33.69 8.67
C SER A 218 1.30 33.62 9.57
N GLU A 219 0.10 33.94 9.06
CA GLU A 219 -1.10 34.06 9.89
C GLU A 219 -1.98 32.80 9.86
N ILE A 220 -1.81 31.91 8.88
CA ILE A 220 -2.66 30.72 8.70
C ILE A 220 -1.87 29.41 8.75
N LEU A 221 -0.68 29.35 8.13
CA LEU A 221 0.00 28.06 7.87
C LEU A 221 1.23 27.79 8.76
N ALA A 222 1.83 28.83 9.36
CA ALA A 222 3.01 28.77 10.23
C ALA A 222 2.67 28.20 11.60
#